data_AF-A0A531LH57-F1
#
_entry.id   AF-A0A531LH57-F1
#
_cell.length_a   1.000
_cell.length_b   1.000
_cell.length_c   1.000
_cell.angle_alpha   90.00
_cell.angle_beta   90.00
_cell.angle_gamma   90.00
#
_symmetry.space_group_name_H-M   'P 1'
#
loop_
_entity.id
_entity.type
_entity.pdbx_description
1 polymer ?
#
loop_
_entity_poly.entity_id
_entity_poly.type
_entity_poly.pdbx_seq_one_letter_code
_entity_poly.pdbx_strand_id
1 'polypeptide(L)'
;MNAFYRRRAPAQITIARRTMALAAVWPAPNPVDQPLCTIAFTVGDMAGKLRLPLSVVERGLAKADELIDVKRLAPAHAALLLESEFEKDLEWLESKLGETVTITSVEQQDSVLDQAALAFVLTGKDETIGCTLHAESVDLAVRAGRFLDAIGTARPPLPAEFPLPVCLWRHALTISHGDLQSLQPGDVVLFDDEEQEAALVIAERLYAPA
;
A
#
# COMPACT_ATOMS: atom_id res chain seq x y z
N MET A 1 -7.26 7.13 4.65
CA MET A 1 -6.57 6.54 3.48
C MET A 1 -5.05 6.74 3.50
N ASN A 2 -4.53 7.92 3.90
CA ASN A 2 -3.08 8.23 3.88
C ASN A 2 -2.23 7.53 4.98
N ALA A 3 -2.80 6.64 5.81
CA ALA A 3 -2.07 5.93 6.86
C ALA A 3 -1.49 4.60 6.35
N PHE A 4 -2.21 3.87 5.50
CA PHE A 4 -1.76 2.57 4.99
C PHE A 4 -0.60 2.73 4.00
N TYR A 5 -0.73 3.63 3.02
CA TYR A 5 0.29 3.88 1.98
C TYR A 5 1.40 4.86 2.37
N ARG A 6 1.61 5.11 3.67
CA ARG A 6 2.80 5.88 4.07
C ARG A 6 4.05 5.13 3.65
N ARG A 7 5.04 5.91 3.27
CA ARG A 7 6.34 5.41 2.88
C ARG A 7 7.03 4.71 4.06
N ARG A 8 7.32 3.41 3.88
CA ARG A 8 8.01 2.56 4.87
C ARG A 8 9.01 1.65 4.17
N ALA A 9 10.00 1.17 4.91
CA ALA A 9 10.72 -0.03 4.49
C ALA A 9 9.78 -1.24 4.60
N PRO A 10 9.94 -2.27 3.75
CA PRO A 10 9.21 -3.53 3.91
C PRO A 10 9.44 -4.11 5.32
N ALA A 11 8.36 -4.48 5.99
CA ALA A 11 8.42 -5.08 7.32
C ALA A 11 8.67 -6.58 7.19
N GLN A 12 9.55 -7.14 8.02
CA GLN A 12 9.74 -8.58 8.07
C GLN A 12 8.68 -9.19 8.99
N ILE A 13 7.95 -10.17 8.45
CA ILE A 13 6.97 -10.96 9.20
C ILE A 13 7.26 -12.44 9.01
N THR A 14 6.76 -13.26 9.93
CA THR A 14 6.78 -14.71 9.79
C THR A 14 5.33 -15.18 9.76
N ILE A 15 4.95 -15.87 8.68
CA ILE A 15 3.63 -16.50 8.52
C ILE A 15 3.86 -17.93 8.06
N ALA A 16 3.16 -18.91 8.63
CA ALA A 16 3.29 -20.32 8.29
C ALA A 16 4.75 -20.83 8.36
N ARG A 17 5.53 -20.29 9.32
CA ARG A 17 6.97 -20.51 9.51
C ARG A 17 7.87 -20.04 8.35
N ARG A 18 7.36 -19.18 7.47
CA ARG A 18 8.12 -18.54 6.38
C ARG A 18 8.31 -17.07 6.69
N THR A 19 9.56 -16.62 6.66
CA THR A 19 9.87 -15.20 6.74
C THR A 19 9.60 -14.53 5.40
N MET A 20 8.78 -13.49 5.41
CA MET A 20 8.39 -12.72 4.24
C MET A 20 8.50 -11.22 4.52
N ALA A 21 8.83 -10.45 3.50
CA ALA A 21 8.76 -9.00 3.52
C ALA A 21 7.36 -8.55 3.13
N LEU A 22 6.69 -7.81 4.02
CA LEU A 22 5.40 -7.17 3.75
C LEU A 22 5.63 -5.71 3.35
N ALA A 23 5.11 -5.30 2.20
CA ALA A 23 5.15 -3.91 1.75
C ALA A 23 3.79 -3.46 1.21
N ALA A 24 3.30 -2.30 1.67
CA ALA A 24 2.16 -1.64 1.02
C ALA A 24 2.60 -1.11 -0.36
N VAL A 25 1.80 -1.36 -1.40
CA VAL A 25 2.12 -0.98 -2.78
C VAL A 25 0.94 -0.30 -3.44
N TRP A 26 1.22 0.69 -4.28
CA TRP A 26 0.21 1.36 -5.10
C TRP A 26 0.78 1.60 -6.51
N PRO A 27 0.02 1.29 -7.59
CA PRO A 27 -1.30 0.63 -7.59
C PRO A 27 -1.21 -0.84 -7.15
N ALA A 28 -2.37 -1.49 -6.97
CA ALA A 28 -2.41 -2.91 -6.68
C ALA A 28 -1.66 -3.72 -7.76
N PRO A 29 -0.85 -4.72 -7.38
CA PRO A 29 -0.20 -5.58 -8.36
C PRO A 29 -1.30 -6.28 -9.16
N ASN A 30 -1.28 -6.14 -10.48
CA ASN A 30 -2.31 -6.67 -11.35
C ASN A 30 -2.14 -8.20 -11.43
N PRO A 31 -3.05 -9.02 -10.89
CA PRO A 31 -2.93 -10.47 -10.98
C PRO A 31 -3.40 -10.90 -12.37
N VAL A 32 -2.54 -10.71 -13.38
CA VAL A 32 -2.83 -11.23 -14.72
C VAL A 32 -2.73 -12.76 -14.62
N ASP A 33 -3.86 -13.44 -14.87
CA ASP A 33 -4.04 -14.88 -15.03
C ASP A 33 -3.95 -15.81 -13.79
N GLN A 34 -4.11 -15.31 -12.56
CA GLN A 34 -4.15 -16.18 -11.36
C GLN A 34 -5.55 -16.29 -10.74
N PRO A 35 -6.04 -17.52 -10.43
CA PRO A 35 -7.25 -17.70 -9.64
C PRO A 35 -7.09 -17.07 -8.26
N LEU A 36 -8.10 -16.32 -7.81
CA LEU A 36 -8.08 -15.60 -6.54
C LEU A 36 -9.09 -16.20 -5.55
N CYS A 37 -8.77 -16.04 -4.27
CA CYS A 37 -9.59 -16.45 -3.15
C CYS A 37 -9.85 -15.22 -2.25
N THR A 38 -11.05 -15.16 -1.69
CA THR A 38 -11.48 -14.14 -0.75
C THR A 38 -11.63 -14.78 0.64
N ILE A 39 -10.89 -14.26 1.61
CA ILE A 39 -11.01 -14.62 3.02
C ILE A 39 -11.75 -13.47 3.72
N ALA A 40 -12.97 -13.72 4.20
CA ALA A 40 -13.68 -12.76 5.05
C ALA A 40 -13.26 -12.96 6.51
N PHE A 41 -13.06 -11.85 7.22
CA PHE A 41 -12.63 -11.86 8.61
C PHE A 41 -13.20 -10.67 9.38
N THR A 42 -13.12 -10.74 10.69
CA THR A 42 -13.36 -9.62 11.61
C THR A 42 -12.12 -9.34 12.46
N VAL A 43 -11.97 -8.08 12.86
CA VAL A 43 -11.02 -7.61 13.88
C VAL A 43 -11.84 -6.89 14.94
N GLY A 44 -12.14 -7.56 16.05
CA GLY A 44 -13.21 -7.11 16.95
C GLY A 44 -14.55 -7.06 16.22
N ASP A 45 -15.17 -5.87 16.15
CA ASP A 45 -16.43 -5.61 15.44
C ASP A 45 -16.26 -5.16 13.98
N MET A 46 -15.02 -4.97 13.52
CA MET A 46 -14.74 -4.46 12.18
C MET A 46 -14.58 -5.61 11.18
N ALA A 47 -15.43 -5.65 10.15
CA ALA A 47 -15.32 -6.62 9.07
C ALA A 47 -14.32 -6.19 7.99
N GLY A 48 -13.65 -7.17 7.39
CA GLY A 48 -12.75 -7.01 6.27
C GLY A 48 -12.70 -8.25 5.39
N LYS A 49 -12.20 -8.05 4.17
CA LYS A 49 -11.95 -9.15 3.22
C LYS A 49 -10.53 -9.06 2.72
N LEU A 50 -9.82 -10.17 2.79
CA LEU A 50 -8.48 -10.33 2.24
C LEU A 50 -8.58 -11.13 0.94
N ARG A 51 -8.09 -10.56 -0.15
CA ARG A 51 -8.03 -11.19 -1.46
C ARG A 51 -6.57 -11.54 -1.76
N LEU A 52 -6.34 -12.79 -2.13
CA LEU A 52 -5.02 -13.36 -2.39
C LEU A 52 -5.13 -14.51 -3.41
N PRO A 53 -4.01 -14.96 -4.03
CA PRO A 53 -4.04 -16.09 -4.94
C PRO A 53 -4.55 -17.37 -4.27
N LEU A 54 -5.42 -18.11 -4.96
CA LEU A 54 -6.02 -19.34 -4.47
C LEU A 54 -4.97 -20.38 -4.08
N SER A 55 -3.87 -20.45 -4.82
CA SER A 55 -2.74 -21.36 -4.54
C SER A 55 -2.09 -21.13 -3.17
N VAL A 56 -2.18 -19.92 -2.62
CA VAL A 56 -1.67 -19.61 -1.28
C VAL A 56 -2.59 -20.21 -0.21
N VAL A 57 -3.90 -20.09 -0.41
CA VAL A 57 -4.92 -20.64 0.49
C VAL A 57 -4.93 -22.16 0.45
N GLU A 58 -4.86 -22.76 -0.74
CA GLU A 58 -4.75 -24.22 -0.92
C GLU A 58 -3.52 -24.79 -0.20
N ARG A 59 -2.36 -24.11 -0.27
CA ARG A 59 -1.16 -24.51 0.48
C ARG A 59 -1.33 -24.40 2.00
N GLY A 60 -2.12 -23.44 2.48
CA GLY A 60 -2.46 -23.33 3.90
C GLY A 60 -3.36 -24.48 4.34
N LEU A 61 -4.44 -24.75 3.59
CA LEU A 61 -5.39 -25.82 3.90
C LEU A 61 -4.76 -27.22 3.80
N ALA A 62 -3.89 -27.45 2.81
CA ALA A 62 -3.20 -28.74 2.66
C ALA A 62 -2.24 -29.06 3.81
N LYS A 63 -1.74 -28.04 4.54
CA LYS A 63 -0.95 -28.27 5.77
C LYS A 63 -1.82 -28.71 6.93
N ALA A 64 -3.06 -28.21 7.00
CA ALA A 64 -4.00 -28.60 8.05
C ALA A 64 -4.41 -30.08 7.90
N ASP A 65 -4.68 -30.53 6.67
CA ASP A 65 -4.97 -31.93 6.35
C ASP A 65 -4.71 -32.23 4.85
N GLU A 66 -3.80 -33.17 4.58
CA GLU A 66 -3.42 -33.58 3.22
C GLU A 66 -4.51 -34.35 2.48
N LEU A 67 -5.51 -34.89 3.20
CA LEU A 67 -6.62 -35.68 2.62
C LEU A 67 -7.82 -34.83 2.22
N ILE A 68 -7.78 -33.53 2.48
CA ILE A 68 -8.90 -32.63 2.21
C ILE A 68 -8.97 -32.27 0.72
N ASP A 69 -10.11 -32.57 0.11
CA ASP A 69 -10.50 -31.96 -1.17
C ASP A 69 -10.99 -30.53 -0.93
N VAL A 70 -10.05 -29.59 -1.01
CA VAL A 70 -10.29 -28.15 -0.79
C VAL A 70 -11.48 -27.65 -1.62
N LYS A 71 -11.69 -28.17 -2.83
CA LYS A 71 -12.76 -27.73 -3.74
C LYS A 71 -14.17 -28.09 -3.26
N ARG A 72 -14.29 -29.04 -2.33
CA ARG A 72 -15.58 -29.53 -1.82
C ARG A 72 -15.90 -29.00 -0.42
N LEU A 73 -14.98 -28.26 0.17
CA LEU A 73 -15.15 -27.76 1.54
C LEU A 73 -16.07 -26.54 1.55
N ALA A 74 -17.05 -26.52 2.47
CA ALA A 74 -17.89 -25.34 2.61
C ALA A 74 -17.07 -24.15 3.16
N PRO A 75 -17.35 -22.89 2.76
CA PRO A 75 -16.53 -21.74 3.11
C PRO A 75 -16.27 -21.55 4.61
N ALA A 76 -17.25 -21.84 5.46
CA ALA A 76 -17.12 -21.73 6.91
C ALA A 76 -16.23 -22.83 7.51
N HIS A 77 -16.26 -24.05 6.97
CA HIS A 77 -15.35 -25.11 7.42
C HIS A 77 -13.91 -24.81 7.02
N ALA A 78 -13.71 -24.16 5.85
CA ALA A 78 -12.39 -23.81 5.37
C ALA A 78 -11.78 -22.70 6.24
N ALA A 79 -12.63 -21.76 6.68
CA ALA A 79 -12.25 -20.76 7.66
C ALA A 79 -11.75 -21.40 8.98
N LEU A 80 -12.52 -22.33 9.56
CA LEU A 80 -12.13 -23.00 10.81
C LEU A 80 -10.80 -23.77 10.69
N LEU A 81 -10.58 -24.46 9.59
CA LEU A 81 -9.31 -25.16 9.34
C LEU A 81 -8.14 -24.18 9.22
N LEU A 82 -8.35 -23.08 8.52
CA LEU A 82 -7.33 -22.06 8.33
C LEU A 82 -7.05 -21.33 9.66
N GLU A 83 -8.06 -21.04 10.47
CA GLU A 83 -7.86 -20.51 11.84
C GLU A 83 -7.02 -21.47 12.69
N SER A 84 -7.33 -22.76 12.65
CA SER A 84 -6.59 -23.76 13.43
C SER A 84 -5.15 -23.92 12.97
N GLU A 85 -4.87 -23.92 11.66
CA GLU A 85 -3.50 -24.05 11.13
C GLU A 85 -2.66 -22.81 11.44
N PHE A 86 -3.28 -21.62 11.38
CA PHE A 86 -2.60 -20.34 11.57
C PHE A 86 -2.77 -19.76 12.97
N GLU A 87 -3.22 -20.55 13.95
CA GLU A 87 -3.53 -20.11 15.32
C GLU A 87 -2.42 -19.22 15.91
N LYS A 88 -1.16 -19.68 15.87
CA LYS A 88 -0.02 -18.92 16.40
C LYS A 88 0.28 -17.63 15.64
N ASP A 89 0.07 -17.63 14.33
CA ASP A 89 0.27 -16.44 13.50
C ASP A 89 -0.85 -15.43 13.74
N LEU A 90 -2.08 -15.90 13.98
CA LEU A 90 -3.23 -15.08 14.38
C LEU A 90 -3.03 -14.50 15.79
N GLU A 91 -2.64 -15.28 16.79
CA GLU A 91 -2.32 -14.78 18.13
C GLU A 91 -1.26 -13.67 18.09
N TRP A 92 -0.22 -13.84 17.26
CA TRP A 92 0.78 -12.80 17.06
C TRP A 92 0.16 -11.54 16.43
N LEU A 93 -0.67 -11.69 15.40
CA LEU A 93 -1.34 -10.58 14.73
C LEU A 93 -2.27 -9.84 15.70
N GLU A 94 -3.07 -10.57 16.48
CA GLU A 94 -3.96 -10.06 17.52
C GLU A 94 -3.19 -9.28 18.59
N SER A 95 -2.03 -9.76 19.02
CA SER A 95 -1.17 -9.04 19.97
C SER A 95 -0.71 -7.67 19.45
N LYS A 96 -0.60 -7.52 18.12
CA LYS A 96 -0.22 -6.26 17.46
C LYS A 96 -1.41 -5.38 17.13
N LEU A 97 -2.56 -5.97 16.82
CA LEU A 97 -3.81 -5.25 16.53
C LEU A 97 -4.54 -4.82 17.80
N GLY A 98 -4.32 -5.51 18.92
CA GLY A 98 -5.01 -5.31 20.20
C GLY A 98 -6.46 -5.82 20.22
N GLU A 99 -6.84 -6.67 19.27
CA GLU A 99 -8.19 -7.25 19.12
C GLU A 99 -8.08 -8.67 18.59
N THR A 100 -9.10 -9.47 18.83
CA THR A 100 -9.26 -10.80 18.24
C THR A 100 -9.52 -10.72 16.74
N VAL A 101 -8.90 -11.63 15.98
CA VAL A 101 -9.10 -11.82 14.56
C VAL A 101 -9.84 -13.13 14.35
N THR A 102 -10.99 -13.07 13.68
CA THR A 102 -11.78 -14.27 13.37
C THR A 102 -11.99 -14.35 11.87
N ILE A 103 -11.67 -15.48 11.27
CA ILE A 103 -11.93 -15.80 9.88
C ILE A 103 -13.34 -16.37 9.79
N THR A 104 -14.21 -15.67 9.06
CA THR A 104 -15.64 -16.03 8.99
C THR A 104 -15.96 -16.89 7.77
N SER A 105 -15.23 -16.71 6.67
CA SER A 105 -15.40 -17.54 5.47
C SER A 105 -14.17 -17.53 4.57
N VAL A 106 -13.98 -18.61 3.82
CA VAL A 106 -12.98 -18.72 2.76
C VAL A 106 -13.68 -19.08 1.45
N GLU A 107 -13.80 -18.12 0.55
CA GLU A 107 -14.47 -18.26 -0.74
C GLU A 107 -13.43 -18.38 -1.87
N GLN A 108 -13.45 -19.50 -2.60
CA GLN A 108 -12.49 -19.78 -3.68
C GLN A 108 -12.81 -19.02 -4.99
N GLN A 109 -13.76 -18.10 -4.92
CA GLN A 109 -14.10 -17.20 -6.02
C GLN A 109 -13.87 -15.76 -5.57
N ASP A 110 -13.57 -14.93 -6.56
CA ASP A 110 -13.45 -13.50 -6.34
C ASP A 110 -14.85 -12.90 -6.17
N SER A 111 -15.27 -12.70 -4.93
CA SER A 111 -16.58 -12.14 -4.59
C SER A 111 -16.53 -10.64 -4.29
N VAL A 112 -15.35 -10.01 -4.48
CA VAL A 112 -15.15 -8.61 -4.13
C VAL A 112 -15.33 -7.71 -5.34
N LEU A 113 -16.37 -6.87 -5.29
CA LEU A 113 -16.58 -5.78 -6.24
C LEU A 113 -15.57 -4.66 -5.97
N ASP A 114 -15.09 -4.03 -7.05
CA ASP A 114 -13.99 -3.07 -7.21
C ASP A 114 -14.10 -1.80 -6.32
N GLN A 115 -14.11 -2.00 -5.00
CA GLN A 115 -14.13 -0.97 -3.97
C GLN A 115 -12.71 -0.68 -3.47
N ALA A 116 -12.52 0.49 -2.86
CA ALA A 116 -11.25 1.02 -2.37
C ALA A 116 -10.42 -0.03 -1.58
N ALA A 117 -9.53 -0.72 -2.29
CA ALA A 117 -8.70 -1.77 -1.75
C ALA A 117 -7.35 -1.24 -1.28
N LEU A 118 -6.85 -1.80 -0.19
CA LEU A 118 -5.52 -1.56 0.35
C LEU A 118 -4.59 -2.66 -0.18
N ALA A 119 -3.75 -2.33 -1.14
CA ALA A 119 -2.88 -3.29 -1.79
C ALA A 119 -1.52 -3.42 -1.10
N PHE A 120 -1.05 -4.65 -0.97
CA PHE A 120 0.25 -4.97 -0.41
C PHE A 120 0.81 -6.24 -1.04
N VAL A 121 2.12 -6.43 -0.91
CA VAL A 121 2.81 -7.64 -1.37
C VAL A 121 3.48 -8.33 -0.19
N LEU A 122 3.50 -9.66 -0.25
CA LEU A 122 4.34 -10.52 0.59
C LEU A 122 5.43 -11.11 -0.29
N THR A 123 6.68 -10.73 -0.06
CA THR A 123 7.84 -11.22 -0.81
C THR A 123 8.67 -12.16 0.05
N GLY A 124 8.69 -13.44 -0.32
CA GLY A 124 9.59 -14.45 0.23
C GLY A 124 10.83 -14.63 -0.63
N LYS A 125 11.61 -15.67 -0.36
CA LYS A 125 12.82 -16.00 -1.14
C LYS A 125 12.50 -16.38 -2.59
N ASP A 126 11.43 -17.15 -2.80
CA ASP A 126 11.12 -17.79 -4.09
C ASP A 126 9.81 -17.30 -4.71
N GLU A 127 9.04 -16.47 -4.01
CA GLU A 127 7.72 -16.02 -4.46
C GLU A 127 7.39 -14.61 -3.99
N THR A 128 6.58 -13.90 -4.79
CA THR A 128 5.91 -12.65 -4.40
C THR A 128 4.41 -12.84 -4.55
N ILE A 129 3.67 -12.58 -3.48
CA ILE A 129 2.23 -12.74 -3.40
C ILE A 129 1.60 -11.35 -3.37
N GLY A 130 0.79 -11.03 -4.37
CA GLY A 130 -0.02 -9.81 -4.37
C GLY A 130 -1.31 -10.02 -3.57
N CYS A 131 -1.57 -9.13 -2.61
CA CYS A 131 -2.73 -9.19 -1.74
C CYS A 131 -3.48 -7.86 -1.78
N THR A 132 -4.81 -7.91 -1.64
CA THR A 132 -5.62 -6.72 -1.41
C THR A 132 -6.51 -6.89 -0.18
N LEU A 133 -6.48 -5.89 0.70
CA LEU A 133 -7.33 -5.79 1.87
C LEU A 133 -8.48 -4.83 1.56
N HIS A 134 -9.70 -5.34 1.59
CA HIS A 134 -10.92 -4.55 1.53
C HIS A 134 -11.42 -4.35 2.95
N ALA A 135 -11.33 -3.12 3.43
CA ALA A 135 -11.81 -2.75 4.75
C ALA A 135 -13.23 -2.18 4.62
N GLU A 136 -14.20 -2.73 5.36
CA GLU A 136 -15.57 -2.20 5.38
C GLU A 136 -15.69 -0.91 6.20
N SER A 137 -14.67 -0.60 7.02
CA SER A 137 -14.58 0.63 7.81
C SER A 137 -13.25 1.36 7.61
N VAL A 138 -13.29 2.69 7.79
CA VAL A 138 -12.08 3.52 7.78
C VAL A 138 -11.15 3.17 8.95
N ASP A 139 -11.71 2.75 10.08
CA ASP A 139 -10.95 2.42 11.28
C ASP A 139 -10.07 1.19 11.08
N LEU A 140 -10.56 0.16 10.36
CA LEU A 140 -9.74 -1.00 10.02
C LEU A 140 -8.58 -0.62 9.10
N ALA A 141 -8.80 0.27 8.12
CA ALA A 141 -7.74 0.80 7.27
C ALA A 141 -6.68 1.59 8.06
N VAL A 142 -7.09 2.40 9.04
CA VAL A 142 -6.19 3.14 9.93
C VAL A 142 -5.42 2.19 10.84
N ARG A 143 -6.09 1.18 11.41
CA ARG A 143 -5.48 0.17 12.28
C ARG A 143 -4.45 -0.66 11.52
N ALA A 144 -4.75 -1.08 10.29
CA ALA A 144 -3.79 -1.73 9.41
C ALA A 144 -2.55 -0.83 9.16
N GLY A 145 -2.75 0.46 8.89
CA GLY A 145 -1.63 1.41 8.75
C GLY A 145 -0.75 1.52 10.00
N ARG A 146 -1.36 1.58 11.20
CA ARG A 146 -0.64 1.60 12.49
C ARG A 146 0.08 0.29 12.78
N PHE A 147 -0.53 -0.84 12.42
CA PHE A 147 0.12 -2.14 12.49
C PHE A 147 1.41 -2.15 11.68
N LEU A 148 1.38 -1.65 10.42
CA LEU A 148 2.57 -1.50 9.59
C LEU A 148 3.64 -0.59 10.21
N ASP A 149 3.22 0.50 10.86
CA ASP A 149 4.14 1.38 11.61
C ASP A 149 4.81 0.64 12.80
N ALA A 150 4.07 -0.23 13.49
CA ALA A 150 4.55 -0.95 14.65
C ALA A 150 5.55 -2.08 14.30
N ILE A 151 5.35 -2.75 13.15
CA ILE A 151 6.23 -3.84 12.69
C ILE A 151 7.39 -3.36 11.83
N GLY A 152 7.26 -2.19 11.19
CA GLY A 152 8.29 -1.59 10.36
C GLY A 152 9.33 -0.84 11.19
N THR A 153 10.44 -1.49 11.55
CA THR A 153 11.51 -0.88 12.36
C THR A 153 12.60 -0.19 11.51
N ALA A 154 12.68 -0.52 10.23
CA ALA A 154 13.70 0.02 9.34
C ALA A 154 13.30 1.40 8.78
N ARG A 155 14.27 2.32 8.76
CA ARG A 155 14.09 3.63 8.14
C ARG A 155 13.85 3.44 6.64
N PRO A 156 12.80 4.03 6.05
CA PRO A 156 12.59 3.94 4.61
C PRO A 156 13.82 4.48 3.88
N PRO A 157 14.36 3.75 2.89
CA PRO A 157 15.48 4.26 2.09
C PRO A 157 15.03 5.56 1.41
N LEU A 158 15.87 6.59 1.39
CA LEU A 158 15.65 7.82 0.61
C LEU A 158 15.44 7.43 -0.86
N PRO A 159 14.52 8.10 -1.59
CA PRO A 159 14.15 7.61 -2.90
C PRO A 159 15.32 7.96 -3.80
N ALA A 160 15.74 7.01 -4.64
CA ALA A 160 16.84 7.27 -5.58
C ALA A 160 16.51 8.49 -6.46
N GLU A 161 15.22 8.68 -6.74
CA GLU A 161 14.69 9.80 -7.50
C GLU A 161 13.68 10.56 -6.62
N PHE A 162 14.07 11.76 -6.19
CA PHE A 162 13.13 12.73 -5.65
C PHE A 162 12.88 13.76 -6.76
N PRO A 163 11.66 13.86 -7.32
CA PRO A 163 11.40 14.83 -8.37
C PRO A 163 11.58 16.23 -7.80
N LEU A 164 12.69 16.87 -8.16
CA LEU A 164 12.95 18.26 -7.83
C LEU A 164 12.44 19.09 -9.01
N PRO A 165 11.57 20.10 -8.79
CA PRO A 165 11.20 21.01 -9.84
C PRO A 165 12.46 21.77 -10.26
N VAL A 166 12.78 21.70 -11.56
CA VAL A 166 13.87 22.43 -12.18
C VAL A 166 13.27 23.42 -13.16
N CYS A 167 13.56 24.69 -12.99
CA CYS A 167 13.12 25.76 -13.87
C CYS A 167 14.33 26.52 -14.41
N LEU A 168 14.28 26.91 -15.68
CA LEU A 168 15.21 27.88 -16.23
C LEU A 168 14.48 29.23 -16.27
N TRP A 169 14.96 30.19 -15.48
CA TRP A 169 14.43 31.56 -15.50
C TRP A 169 15.28 32.40 -16.43
N ARG A 170 14.62 33.08 -17.36
CA ARG A 170 15.26 34.03 -18.27
C ARG A 170 14.62 35.38 -18.06
N HIS A 171 15.36 36.28 -17.42
CA HIS A 171 14.92 37.56 -16.87
C HIS A 171 13.87 37.40 -15.76
N ALA A 172 14.10 38.08 -14.64
CA ALA A 172 13.15 38.16 -13.54
C ALA A 172 12.83 39.63 -13.30
N LEU A 173 11.55 39.98 -13.32
CA LEU A 173 11.08 41.33 -13.07
C LEU A 173 10.47 41.40 -11.66
N THR A 174 10.91 42.39 -10.88
CA THR A 174 10.23 42.73 -9.63
C THR A 174 9.12 43.73 -9.94
N ILE A 175 7.87 43.32 -9.75
CA ILE A 175 6.68 44.20 -9.91
C ILE A 175 5.94 44.33 -8.60
N SER A 176 5.18 45.41 -8.44
CA SER A 176 4.29 45.53 -7.30
C SER A 176 3.12 44.55 -7.43
N HIS A 177 2.56 44.14 -6.29
CA HIS A 177 1.38 43.28 -6.28
C HIS A 177 0.16 43.94 -6.95
N GLY A 178 0.02 45.27 -6.84
CA GLY A 178 -1.04 46.03 -7.49
C GLY A 178 -0.94 45.97 -9.02
N ASP A 179 0.27 46.12 -9.55
CA ASP A 179 0.52 46.01 -10.99
C ASP A 179 0.22 44.59 -11.49
N LEU A 180 0.68 43.56 -10.77
CA LEU A 180 0.41 42.16 -11.10
C LEU A 180 -1.11 41.86 -11.19
N GLN A 181 -1.91 42.39 -10.25
CA GLN A 181 -3.35 42.19 -10.25
C GLN A 181 -4.08 42.94 -11.37
N SER A 182 -3.49 44.02 -11.86
CA SER A 182 -4.10 44.85 -12.90
C SER A 182 -3.91 44.31 -14.31
N LEU A 183 -2.98 43.36 -14.51
CA LEU A 183 -2.66 42.79 -15.83
C LEU A 183 -3.87 42.10 -16.48
N GLN A 184 -4.09 42.41 -17.75
CA GLN A 184 -5.10 41.81 -18.61
C GLN A 184 -4.46 41.10 -19.81
N PRO A 185 -5.16 40.11 -20.42
CA PRO A 185 -4.72 39.53 -21.68
C PRO A 185 -4.53 40.61 -22.75
N GLY A 186 -3.31 40.71 -23.29
CA GLY A 186 -2.94 41.72 -24.29
C GLY A 186 -1.98 42.79 -23.77
N ASP A 187 -1.80 42.90 -22.45
CA ASP A 187 -0.80 43.79 -21.87
C ASP A 187 0.64 43.32 -22.15
N VAL A 188 1.55 44.28 -22.27
CA VAL A 188 2.98 44.03 -22.53
C VAL A 188 3.78 44.32 -21.28
N VAL A 189 4.53 43.32 -20.81
CA VAL A 189 5.46 43.43 -19.68
C VAL A 189 6.88 43.54 -20.22
N LEU A 190 7.55 44.66 -19.91
CA LEU A 190 8.94 44.90 -20.30
C LEU A 190 9.87 44.40 -19.20
N PHE A 191 10.84 43.57 -19.59
CA PHE A 191 11.93 43.13 -18.72
C PHE A 191 13.13 44.06 -18.93
N ASP A 192 13.94 44.27 -17.90
CA ASP A 192 15.16 45.08 -18.04
C ASP A 192 16.13 44.46 -19.05
N ASP A 193 16.76 45.33 -19.84
CA ASP A 193 17.57 45.01 -21.03
C ASP A 193 19.05 44.70 -20.69
N GLU A 194 19.39 44.60 -19.41
CA GLU A 194 20.72 44.13 -19.01
C GLU A 194 20.83 42.64 -19.36
N GLU A 195 21.87 42.25 -20.12
CA GLU A 195 22.18 40.86 -20.47
C GLU A 195 22.33 40.00 -19.21
N GLN A 196 21.22 39.53 -18.66
CA GLN A 196 21.20 38.61 -17.53
C GLN A 196 21.24 37.19 -18.06
N GLU A 197 22.28 36.46 -17.64
CA GLU A 197 22.41 35.04 -17.90
C GLU A 197 21.22 34.27 -17.30
N ALA A 198 20.76 33.23 -18.00
CA ALA A 198 19.65 32.41 -17.53
C ALA A 198 19.98 31.77 -16.18
N ALA A 199 19.09 31.88 -15.21
CA ALA A 199 19.25 31.30 -13.89
C ALA A 199 18.62 29.90 -13.83
N LEU A 200 19.35 28.93 -13.27
CA LEU A 200 18.82 27.61 -12.98
C LEU A 200 18.18 27.63 -11.58
N VAL A 201 16.91 27.28 -11.46
CA VAL A 201 16.22 27.19 -10.18
C VAL A 201 15.88 25.74 -9.88
N ILE A 202 16.39 25.21 -8.77
CA ILE A 202 16.13 23.84 -8.31
C ILE A 202 15.45 23.92 -6.95
N ALA A 203 14.21 23.41 -6.85
CA ALA A 203 13.43 23.44 -5.61
C ALA A 203 13.42 24.82 -4.94
N GLU A 204 13.08 25.85 -5.73
CA GLU A 204 12.96 27.25 -5.30
C GLU A 204 14.29 27.90 -4.87
N ARG A 205 15.42 27.23 -5.06
CA ARG A 205 16.76 27.80 -4.84
C ARG A 205 17.37 28.20 -6.16
N LEU A 206 17.86 29.44 -6.22
CA LEU A 206 18.53 30.01 -7.38
C LEU A 206 19.99 29.54 -7.44
N TYR A 207 20.37 28.97 -8.58
CA TYR A 207 21.71 28.57 -8.96
C TYR A 207 22.08 29.38 -10.20
N ALA A 208 22.97 30.36 -10.03
CA ALA A 208 23.51 31.11 -11.15
C ALA A 208 24.54 30.25 -11.91
N PRO A 209 24.63 30.36 -13.24
CA PRO A 209 25.82 29.93 -13.97
C PRO A 209 27.07 30.67 -13.44
N ALA A 210 28.22 30.01 -13.53
CA ALA A 210 29.52 30.52 -13.07
C ALA A 210 30.21 31.34 -14.16
#